data_AF-A0A9E0A9I8-F1
#
_entry.id   AF-A0A9E0A9I8-F1
#
_cell.length_a   1.000
_cell.length_b   1.000
_cell.length_c   1.000
_cell.angle_alpha   90.00
_cell.angle_beta   90.00
_cell.angle_gamma   90.00
#
_symmetry.space_group_name_H-M   'P 1'
#
loop_
_entity.id
_entity.type
_entity.pdbx_description
1 polymer ?
#
loop_
_entity_poly.entity_id
_entity_poly.type
_entity_poly.pdbx_seq_one_letter_code
_entity_poly.pdbx_strand_id
1 'polypeptide(L)'
;MKLHIQNKFTSELPADPNEINLPRQVQEACFSYVLPKKPSNPSLIHASSEVANAIGLSQEDILSTEFLNIFSGSTIYPETKPFALSYAGHQFGNWAGQLGDGRAINLTEVVHE
;
A
#
# COMPACT_ATOMS: atom_id res chain seq x y z
N MET A 1 17.82 -0.29 1.71
CA MET A 1 16.78 0.55 1.08
C MET A 1 16.49 1.79 1.90
N LYS A 2 16.48 2.98 1.28
CA LYS A 2 16.10 4.23 1.95
C LYS A 2 15.11 5.02 1.09
N LEU A 3 13.83 4.98 1.48
CA LEU A 3 12.75 5.75 0.86
C LEU A 3 12.54 7.08 1.58
N HIS A 4 12.28 8.14 0.80
CA HIS A 4 11.86 9.44 1.32
C HIS A 4 10.34 9.49 1.42
N ILE A 5 9.82 9.38 2.64
CA ILE A 5 8.39 9.23 2.90
C ILE A 5 7.70 10.59 3.00
N GLN A 6 6.57 10.74 2.33
CA GLN A 6 5.69 11.91 2.48
C GLN A 6 4.22 11.50 2.47
N ASN A 7 3.62 11.40 3.66
CA ASN A 7 2.24 10.92 3.84
C ASN A 7 1.18 12.01 3.58
N LYS A 8 1.14 12.58 2.37
CA LYS A 8 0.21 13.67 2.05
C LYS A 8 -1.24 13.18 2.04
N PHE A 9 -1.52 12.07 1.38
CA PHE A 9 -2.87 11.52 1.26
C PHE A 9 -3.48 11.23 2.63
N THR A 10 -2.74 10.52 3.49
CA THR A 10 -3.25 10.10 4.80
C THR A 10 -3.27 11.21 5.86
N SER A 11 -2.57 12.34 5.63
CA SER A 11 -2.63 13.51 6.51
C SER A 11 -3.70 14.52 6.12
N GLU A 12 -4.11 14.56 4.85
CA GLU A 12 -5.08 15.55 4.34
C GLU A 12 -6.52 15.00 4.21
N LEU A 13 -6.70 13.67 4.23
CA LEU A 13 -8.00 13.04 4.03
C LEU A 13 -8.53 12.33 5.30
N PRO A 14 -9.86 12.22 5.47
CA PRO A 14 -10.45 11.59 6.64
C PRO A 14 -10.13 10.09 6.68
N ALA A 15 -9.42 9.69 7.73
CA ALA A 15 -9.17 8.29 8.06
C ALA A 15 -10.39 7.67 8.74
N ASP A 16 -10.59 6.37 8.49
CA ASP A 16 -11.55 5.57 9.25
C ASP A 16 -11.06 5.39 10.70
N PRO A 17 -11.87 5.75 11.70
CA PRO A 17 -11.48 5.61 13.11
C PRO A 17 -11.37 4.15 13.57
N ASN A 18 -11.96 3.20 12.83
CA ASN A 18 -11.93 1.79 13.16
C ASN A 18 -10.69 1.11 12.54
N GLU A 19 -9.76 0.68 13.37
CA GLU A 19 -8.50 0.04 12.95
C GLU A 19 -8.57 -1.50 12.85
N ILE A 20 -9.76 -2.10 12.95
CA ILE A 20 -9.92 -3.56 12.78
C ILE A 20 -9.57 -3.94 11.34
N ASN A 21 -8.55 -4.79 11.18
CA ASN A 21 -8.06 -5.28 9.89
C ASN A 21 -8.91 -6.44 9.35
N LEU A 22 -10.19 -6.17 9.05
CA LEU A 22 -11.14 -7.11 8.45
C LEU A 22 -11.97 -6.43 7.35
N PRO A 23 -12.44 -7.18 6.32
CA PRO A 23 -13.36 -6.64 5.33
C PRO A 23 -14.67 -6.17 5.98
N ARG A 24 -15.07 -4.93 5.68
CA ARG A 24 -16.32 -4.32 6.16
C ARG A 24 -16.67 -3.10 5.30
N GLN A 25 -17.89 -2.59 5.50
CA GLN A 25 -18.24 -1.28 4.96
C GLN A 25 -17.52 -0.17 5.75
N VAL A 26 -17.08 0.86 5.03
CA VAL A 26 -16.38 2.04 5.56
C VAL A 26 -17.29 3.25 5.33
N GLN A 27 -17.60 3.99 6.38
CA GLN A 27 -18.49 5.15 6.28
C GLN A 27 -17.72 6.41 6.69
N GLU A 28 -18.04 7.53 6.04
CA GLU A 28 -17.50 8.86 6.38
C GLU A 28 -15.95 8.96 6.38
N ALA A 29 -15.27 8.08 5.63
CA ALA A 29 -13.82 8.05 5.52
C ALA A 29 -13.35 7.72 4.10
N CYS A 30 -12.17 8.22 3.74
CA CYS A 30 -11.54 8.00 2.44
C CYS A 30 -10.65 6.74 2.41
N PHE A 31 -10.20 6.27 3.57
CA PHE A 31 -9.34 5.09 3.68
C PHE A 31 -9.42 4.48 5.09
N SER A 32 -9.01 3.23 5.21
CA SER A 32 -8.83 2.55 6.51
C SER A 32 -7.38 2.08 6.63
N TYR A 33 -6.79 2.23 7.82
CA TYR A 33 -5.49 1.62 8.09
C TYR A 33 -5.64 0.10 8.15
N VAL A 34 -4.77 -0.59 7.40
CA VAL A 34 -4.79 -2.05 7.28
C VAL A 34 -3.36 -2.58 7.29
N LEU A 35 -3.20 -3.86 7.59
CA LEU A 35 -1.91 -4.54 7.50
C LEU A 35 -1.92 -5.56 6.36
N PRO A 36 -0.84 -5.67 5.56
CA PRO A 36 -0.67 -6.73 4.60
C PRO A 36 -0.72 -8.11 5.25
N LYS A 37 -1.25 -9.07 4.49
CA LYS A 37 -1.17 -10.47 4.86
C LYS A 37 0.23 -10.98 4.58
N LYS A 38 0.92 -11.45 5.62
CA LYS A 38 2.27 -12.01 5.49
C LYS A 38 2.25 -13.27 4.62
N PRO A 39 3.03 -13.33 3.52
CA PRO A 39 3.17 -14.53 2.71
C PRO A 39 3.99 -15.60 3.44
N SER A 40 3.77 -16.87 3.10
CA SER A 40 4.43 -18.00 3.76
C SER A 40 5.86 -18.26 3.26
N ASN A 41 6.13 -18.02 1.97
CA ASN A 41 7.44 -18.25 1.36
C ASN A 41 7.66 -17.33 0.12
N PRO A 42 7.84 -16.01 0.32
CA PRO A 42 7.99 -15.07 -0.78
C PRO A 42 9.33 -15.25 -1.49
N SER A 43 9.35 -15.06 -2.81
CA SER A 43 10.57 -14.96 -3.61
C SER A 43 10.43 -13.88 -4.67
N LEU A 44 11.54 -13.21 -5.01
CA LEU A 44 11.56 -12.24 -6.09
C LEU A 44 11.66 -12.97 -7.43
N ILE A 45 10.63 -12.81 -8.28
CA ILE A 45 10.63 -13.37 -9.64
C ILE A 45 11.24 -12.38 -10.63
N HIS A 46 10.86 -11.11 -10.53
CA HIS A 46 11.34 -10.04 -11.40
C HIS A 46 11.15 -8.68 -10.71
N ALA A 47 12.01 -7.74 -11.06
CA ALA A 47 11.89 -6.33 -10.70
C ALA A 47 12.34 -5.47 -11.89
N SER A 48 11.63 -4.38 -12.14
CA SER A 48 12.03 -3.40 -13.15
C SER A 48 13.03 -2.43 -12.54
N SER A 49 14.27 -2.43 -13.02
CA SER A 49 15.28 -1.46 -12.62
C SER A 49 14.88 -0.02 -12.98
N GLU A 50 14.16 0.17 -14.08
CA GLU A 50 13.65 1.48 -14.48
C GLU A 50 12.65 2.04 -13.45
N VAL A 51 11.68 1.24 -13.01
CA VAL A 51 10.69 1.66 -12.01
C VAL A 51 11.33 1.84 -10.64
N ALA A 52 12.27 0.97 -10.26
CA ALA A 52 13.02 1.12 -9.02
C ALA A 52 13.77 2.45 -8.98
N ASN A 53 14.49 2.79 -10.06
CA ASN A 53 15.19 4.07 -10.17
C ASN A 53 14.20 5.25 -10.11
N ALA A 54 13.00 5.14 -10.69
CA ALA A 54 11.98 6.19 -10.64
C ALA A 54 11.47 6.50 -9.23
N ILE A 55 11.73 5.63 -8.25
CA ILE A 55 11.41 5.85 -6.82
C ILE A 55 12.65 5.85 -5.92
N GLY A 56 13.85 6.00 -6.49
CA GLY A 56 15.10 6.16 -5.76
C GLY A 56 15.71 4.88 -5.20
N LEU A 57 15.34 3.71 -5.74
CA LEU A 57 15.87 2.42 -5.35
C LEU A 57 16.97 1.96 -6.29
N SER A 58 18.12 1.58 -5.73
CA SER A 58 19.24 1.05 -6.52
C SER A 58 19.04 -0.42 -6.91
N GLN A 59 19.91 -0.94 -7.78
CA GLN A 59 19.94 -2.36 -8.08
C GLN A 59 20.31 -3.22 -6.86
N GLU A 60 21.20 -2.74 -5.98
CA GLU A 60 21.52 -3.41 -4.72
C GLU A 60 20.31 -3.45 -3.78
N ASP A 61 19.50 -2.39 -3.74
CA ASP A 61 18.27 -2.38 -2.94
C ASP A 61 17.30 -3.46 -3.39
N ILE A 62 17.07 -3.60 -4.71
CA ILE A 62 16.18 -4.63 -5.28
C ILE A 62 16.59 -6.05 -4.84
N LEU A 63 17.90 -6.31 -4.76
CA LEU A 63 18.44 -7.62 -4.41
C LEU A 63 18.48 -7.87 -2.89
N SER A 64 18.12 -6.88 -2.09
CA SER A 64 18.16 -6.98 -0.63
C SER A 64 17.00 -7.80 -0.05
N THR A 65 17.25 -8.46 1.07
CA THR A 65 16.21 -9.11 1.87
C THR A 65 15.16 -8.12 2.36
N GLU A 66 15.55 -6.87 2.62
CA GLU A 66 14.66 -5.80 3.05
C GLU A 66 13.61 -5.48 1.97
N PHE A 67 14.03 -5.34 0.71
CA PHE A 67 13.12 -5.14 -0.41
C PHE A 67 12.11 -6.29 -0.53
N LEU A 68 12.59 -7.53 -0.53
CA LEU A 68 11.71 -8.70 -0.59
C LEU A 68 10.69 -8.69 0.56
N ASN A 69 11.11 -8.40 1.78
CA ASN A 69 10.23 -8.44 2.95
C ASN A 69 9.15 -7.35 2.90
N ILE A 70 9.50 -6.14 2.44
CA ILE A 70 8.56 -5.01 2.39
C ILE A 70 7.56 -5.18 1.23
N PHE A 71 8.05 -5.40 0.01
CA PHE A 71 7.19 -5.48 -1.17
C PHE A 71 6.36 -6.78 -1.24
N SER A 72 6.75 -7.82 -0.47
CA SER A 72 5.90 -9.01 -0.28
C SER A 72 4.86 -8.85 0.83
N GLY A 73 4.91 -7.78 1.63
CA GLY A 73 4.04 -7.57 2.79
C GLY A 73 4.44 -8.38 4.03
N SER A 74 5.64 -8.93 4.08
CA SER A 74 6.18 -9.65 5.25
C SER A 74 6.50 -8.70 6.40
N THR A 75 6.99 -7.51 6.08
CA THR A 75 7.33 -6.44 7.03
C THR A 75 6.81 -5.08 6.54
N ILE A 76 6.55 -4.18 7.47
CA ILE A 76 6.18 -2.79 7.16
C ILE A 76 7.45 -1.94 7.15
N TYR A 77 7.56 -1.01 6.20
CA TYR A 77 8.67 -0.06 6.19
C TYR A 77 8.61 0.85 7.43
N PRO A 78 9.73 1.17 8.10
CA PRO A 78 9.72 1.95 9.33
C PRO A 78 8.93 3.26 9.22
N GLU A 79 8.21 3.61 10.28
CA GLU A 79 7.47 4.88 10.41
C GLU A 79 6.37 5.11 9.35
N THR A 80 5.90 4.03 8.71
CA THR A 80 4.77 4.05 7.76
C THR A 80 3.55 3.33 8.31
N LYS A 81 2.38 3.69 7.80
CA LYS A 81 1.11 3.08 8.18
C LYS A 81 0.33 2.71 6.91
N PRO A 82 0.34 1.42 6.50
CA PRO A 82 -0.35 1.00 5.28
C PRO A 82 -1.85 1.21 5.37
N PHE A 83 -2.48 1.44 4.21
CA PHE A 83 -3.89 1.76 4.14
C PHE A 83 -4.56 1.23 2.86
N ALA A 84 -5.88 1.01 2.95
CA ALA A 84 -6.74 0.63 1.85
C ALA A 84 -7.71 1.76 1.56
N LEU A 85 -7.86 2.13 0.29
CA LEU A 85 -8.78 3.17 -0.13
C LEU A 85 -10.24 2.71 -0.05
N SER A 86 -11.11 3.64 0.34
CA SER A 86 -12.56 3.49 0.27
C SER A 86 -13.07 4.27 -0.93
N TYR A 87 -13.61 3.56 -1.92
CA TYR A 87 -14.20 4.14 -3.11
C TYR A 87 -15.43 3.34 -3.54
N ALA A 88 -16.19 3.87 -4.48
CA ALA A 88 -17.40 3.26 -5.01
C ALA A 88 -17.44 3.44 -6.54
N GLY A 89 -18.37 2.77 -7.21
CA GLY A 89 -18.44 2.91 -8.66
C GLY A 89 -19.61 2.22 -9.32
N HIS A 90 -19.79 2.53 -10.60
CA HIS A 90 -20.67 1.80 -11.48
C HIS A 90 -19.90 0.66 -12.15
N GLN A 91 -20.46 -0.55 -12.13
CA GLN A 91 -19.93 -1.71 -12.83
C GLN A 91 -21.00 -2.23 -13.79
N PHE A 92 -20.62 -2.48 -15.04
CA PHE A 92 -21.54 -2.97 -16.08
C PHE A 92 -22.83 -2.12 -16.19
N GLY A 93 -22.70 -0.79 -16.07
CA GLY A 93 -23.83 0.16 -16.16
C GLY A 93 -24.72 0.26 -14.92
N ASN A 94 -24.41 -0.45 -13.83
CA ASN A 94 -25.19 -0.46 -12.60
C ASN A 94 -24.39 0.07 -11.42
N TRP A 95 -25.04 0.74 -10.47
CA TRP A 95 -24.41 1.14 -9.21
C TRP A 95 -24.03 -0.10 -8.39
N ALA A 96 -22.73 -0.31 -8.17
CA ALA A 96 -22.22 -1.47 -7.45
C ALA A 96 -22.11 -1.23 -5.94
N GLY A 97 -22.42 -0.03 -5.46
CA GLY A 97 -22.18 0.37 -4.08
C GLY A 97 -20.70 0.61 -3.79
N GLN A 98 -20.32 0.44 -2.53
CA GLN A 98 -18.95 0.57 -2.09
C GLN A 98 -18.08 -0.58 -2.62
N LEU A 99 -16.94 -0.20 -3.21
CA LEU A 99 -15.87 -1.06 -3.67
C LEU A 99 -14.69 -0.94 -2.67
N GLY A 100 -13.60 -0.29 -3.07
CA GLY A 100 -12.38 -0.15 -2.27
C GLY A 100 -11.25 -1.08 -2.69
N ASP A 101 -10.08 -0.89 -2.07
CA ASP A 101 -8.89 -1.72 -2.28
C ASP A 101 -9.03 -3.10 -1.62
N GLY A 102 -9.93 -3.94 -2.14
CA GLY A 102 -10.23 -5.26 -1.54
C GLY A 102 -9.10 -6.30 -1.64
N ARG A 103 -8.05 -6.01 -2.41
CA ARG A 103 -6.88 -6.89 -2.61
C ARG A 103 -5.59 -6.13 -2.90
N ALA A 104 -5.58 -4.82 -2.67
CA ALA A 104 -4.43 -3.95 -2.80
C ALA A 104 -4.22 -3.22 -1.47
N ILE A 105 -2.97 -2.88 -1.15
CA ILE A 105 -2.66 -2.10 0.05
C ILE A 105 -1.60 -1.08 -0.36
N ASN A 106 -1.88 0.18 -0.06
CA ASN A 106 -0.89 1.24 -0.20
C ASN A 106 0.06 1.13 0.99
N LEU A 107 1.33 0.81 0.73
CA LEU A 107 2.32 0.63 1.80
C LEU A 107 2.74 1.97 2.40
N THR A 108 3.02 2.94 1.53
CA THR A 108 3.46 4.29 1.89
C THR A 108 3.43 5.19 0.64
N GLU A 109 3.64 6.48 0.85
CA GLU A 109 3.82 7.50 -0.18
C GLU A 109 5.29 7.93 -0.20
N VAL A 110 5.92 7.89 -1.39
CA VAL A 110 7.35 8.18 -1.59
C VAL A 110 7.50 9.39 -2.51
N VAL A 111 8.47 10.25 -2.22
CA VAL A 111 8.91 11.32 -3.14
C VAL A 111 10.34 11.05 -3.60
N HIS A 112 10.54 11.13 -4.90
CA HIS A 112 11.85 11.03 -5.55
C HIS A 112 11.93 12.08 -6.66
N GLU A 113 13.09 12.74 -6.78
CA GLU A 113 13.36 13.78 -7.78
C GLU A 113 14.03 13.20 -9.02
#